data_AF-A0A7J2YFZ4-F1
#
_entry.id   AF-A0A7J2YFZ4-F1
#
_cell.length_a   1.000
_cell.length_b   1.000
_cell.length_c   1.000
_cell.angle_alpha   90.00
_cell.angle_beta   90.00
_cell.angle_gamma   90.00
#
_symmetry.space_group_name_H-M   'P 1'
#
loop_
_entity.id
_entity.type
_entity.pdbx_description
1 polymer ?
#
loop_
_entity_poly.entity_id
_entity_poly.type
_entity_poly.pdbx_seq_one_letter_code
_entity_poly.pdbx_strand_id
1 'polypeptide(L)'
;IPEGMVSTYGSIAKTLKINPKLVGKIVKMNDEPIIYPCHRIIKNNGCFGGYSGPGGTLFKRKLLEFEGVKISKNGKVLFECISEIMDLIR
;
A
#
# COMPACT_ATOMS: atom_id res chain seq x y z
N ILE A 1 -7.60 -5.32 -0.63
CA ILE A 1 -7.67 -3.91 -0.17
C ILE A 1 -8.54 -3.15 -1.18
N PRO A 2 -9.71 -2.63 -0.78
CA PRO A 2 -10.62 -1.92 -1.67
C PRO A 2 -10.00 -0.66 -2.30
N GLU A 3 -10.59 -0.16 -3.38
CA GLU A 3 -10.27 1.16 -3.94
C GLU A 3 -10.54 2.27 -2.91
N GLY A 4 -9.74 3.34 -2.96
CA GLY A 4 -9.79 4.44 -1.99
C GLY A 4 -9.17 4.13 -0.62
N MET A 5 -8.71 2.89 -0.41
CA MET A 5 -8.09 2.44 0.82
C MET A 5 -6.68 1.89 0.59
N VAL A 6 -5.85 2.00 1.61
CA VAL A 6 -4.54 1.36 1.69
C VAL A 6 -4.43 0.52 2.94
N SER A 7 -3.46 -0.39 2.94
CA SER A 7 -3.00 -1.05 4.16
C SER A 7 -1.48 -0.97 4.26
N THR A 8 -0.93 -1.47 5.36
CA THR A 8 0.50 -1.33 5.65
C THR A 8 1.23 -2.66 5.56
N TYR A 9 2.53 -2.60 5.23
CA TYR A 9 3.38 -3.80 5.30
C TYR A 9 3.33 -4.46 6.68
N GLY A 10 3.26 -3.66 7.75
CA GLY A 10 3.13 -4.16 9.12
C GLY A 10 1.79 -4.85 9.38
N SER A 11 0.70 -4.33 8.84
CA SER A 11 -0.63 -4.95 8.99
C SER A 11 -0.69 -6.32 8.33
N ILE A 12 -0.25 -6.43 7.07
CA ILE A 12 -0.15 -7.71 6.35
C ILE A 12 0.75 -8.69 7.10
N ALA A 13 1.92 -8.21 7.54
CA ALA A 13 2.89 -9.02 8.27
C ALA A 13 2.31 -9.58 9.57
N LYS A 14 1.55 -8.76 10.31
CA LYS A 14 0.88 -9.17 11.55
C LYS A 14 -0.17 -10.25 11.28
N THR A 15 -1.00 -10.07 10.26
CA THR A 15 -2.02 -11.06 9.87
C THR A 15 -1.39 -12.39 9.47
N LEU A 16 -0.33 -12.34 8.66
CA LEU A 16 0.36 -13.54 8.15
C LEU A 16 1.40 -14.11 9.14
N LYS A 17 1.64 -13.44 10.28
CA LYS A 17 2.68 -13.80 11.27
C LYS A 17 4.09 -13.93 10.66
N ILE A 18 4.45 -13.02 9.75
CA ILE A 18 5.77 -12.97 9.10
C ILE A 18 6.44 -11.61 9.29
N ASN A 19 7.69 -11.47 8.81
CA ASN A 19 8.42 -10.21 8.90
C ASN A 19 7.89 -9.17 7.87
N PRO A 20 7.65 -7.89 8.24
CA PRO A 20 7.26 -6.84 7.29
C PRO A 20 8.23 -6.63 6.13
N LYS A 21 9.53 -6.87 6.33
CA LYS A 21 10.54 -6.84 5.25
C LYS A 21 10.30 -7.96 4.23
N LEU A 22 9.84 -9.13 4.67
CA LEU A 22 9.50 -10.25 3.78
C LEU A 22 8.25 -9.91 2.96
N VAL A 23 7.23 -9.29 3.57
CA VAL A 23 6.08 -8.77 2.82
C VAL A 23 6.54 -7.80 1.73
N GLY A 24 7.42 -6.86 2.06
CA GLY A 24 7.99 -5.92 1.07
C GLY A 24 8.70 -6.61 -0.09
N LYS A 25 9.42 -7.72 0.17
CA LYS A 25 10.05 -8.53 -0.88
C LYS A 25 9.02 -9.22 -1.77
N ILE A 26 8.01 -9.85 -1.18
CA ILE A 26 6.93 -10.54 -1.92
C ILE A 26 6.15 -9.55 -2.79
N VAL A 27 5.74 -8.42 -2.22
CA VAL A 27 5.00 -7.36 -2.94
C VAL A 27 5.81 -6.79 -4.10
N LYS A 28 7.15 -6.73 -3.97
CA LYS A 28 8.06 -6.28 -5.02
C LYS A 28 8.15 -7.27 -6.20
N MET A 29 7.86 -8.55 -6.00
CA MET A 29 7.85 -9.57 -7.05
C MET A 29 6.56 -9.58 -7.88
N ASN A 30 5.70 -8.57 -7.73
CA ASN A 30 4.48 -8.48 -8.51
C ASN A 30 4.78 -7.96 -9.92
N ASP A 31 4.66 -8.85 -10.90
CA ASP A 31 4.88 -8.56 -12.32
C ASP A 31 3.63 -7.97 -13.02
N GLU A 32 2.47 -8.01 -12.35
CA GLU A 32 1.20 -7.47 -12.86
C GLU A 32 0.63 -6.39 -11.90
N PRO A 33 1.23 -5.18 -11.86
CA PRO A 33 0.91 -4.13 -10.89
C PRO A 33 -0.50 -3.54 -10.97
N ILE A 34 -1.22 -3.78 -12.06
CA ILE A 34 -2.61 -3.32 -12.26
C ILE A 34 -3.60 -4.39 -11.77
N ILE A 35 -3.34 -5.65 -12.08
CA ILE A 35 -4.22 -6.78 -11.70
C ILE A 35 -4.09 -7.05 -10.20
N TYR A 36 -2.86 -7.09 -9.69
CA TYR A 36 -2.59 -7.19 -8.26
C TYR A 36 -2.20 -5.82 -7.72
N PRO A 37 -3.05 -5.14 -6.92
CA PRO A 37 -2.88 -3.73 -6.58
C PRO A 37 -1.82 -3.52 -5.49
N CYS A 38 -0.55 -3.79 -5.81
CA CYS A 38 0.59 -3.65 -4.90
C CYS A 38 0.84 -2.19 -4.49
N HIS A 39 0.29 -1.21 -5.22
CA HIS A 39 0.34 0.21 -4.86
C HIS A 39 -0.48 0.53 -3.61
N ARG A 40 -1.48 -0.29 -3.24
CA ARG A 40 -2.30 -0.10 -2.04
C ARG A 40 -1.59 -0.50 -0.73
N ILE A 41 -0.33 -0.93 -0.79
CA ILE A 41 0.47 -1.31 0.38
C ILE A 41 1.54 -0.25 0.67
N ILE A 42 1.51 0.36 1.85
CA ILE A 42 2.40 1.46 2.24
C ILE A 42 3.15 1.20 3.56
N LYS A 43 4.02 2.13 3.97
CA LYS A 43 4.67 2.07 5.29
C LYS A 43 3.68 2.44 6.40
N ASN A 44 3.88 1.89 7.61
CA ASN A 44 3.05 2.16 8.79
C ASN A 44 2.99 3.64 9.20
N ASN A 45 3.95 4.47 8.78
CA ASN A 45 3.99 5.90 9.08
C ASN A 45 3.26 6.79 8.03
N GLY A 46 2.48 6.19 7.14
CA GLY A 46 1.74 6.89 6.09
C GLY A 46 2.55 7.21 4.82
N CYS A 47 3.86 6.95 4.81
CA CYS A 47 4.70 7.13 3.61
C CYS A 47 4.45 6.00 2.60
N PHE A 48 4.41 6.32 1.30
CA PHE A 48 4.17 5.32 0.24
C PHE A 48 5.15 4.14 0.25
N GLY A 49 6.41 4.37 0.61
CA GLY A 49 7.47 3.37 0.44
C GLY A 49 7.90 3.20 -1.02
N GLY A 50 8.51 2.05 -1.31
CA GLY A 50 8.97 1.72 -2.66
C GLY A 50 7.82 1.26 -3.57
N TYR A 51 8.07 1.32 -4.88
CA TYR A 51 7.21 0.77 -5.91
C TYR A 51 8.05 0.28 -7.08
N SER A 52 7.72 -0.90 -7.60
CA SER A 52 8.50 -1.57 -8.65
C SER A 52 7.86 -1.47 -10.04
N GLY A 53 6.62 -0.98 -10.13
CA GLY A 53 6.01 -0.69 -11.41
C GLY A 53 6.67 0.51 -12.14
N PRO A 54 6.42 0.65 -13.45
CA PRO A 54 6.93 1.75 -14.26
C PRO A 54 6.64 3.12 -13.64
N GLY A 55 7.61 4.03 -13.66
CA GLY A 55 7.48 5.36 -13.05
C GLY A 55 7.59 5.38 -11.51
N GLY A 56 7.82 4.23 -10.87
CA GLY A 56 8.18 4.12 -9.46
C GLY A 56 7.16 4.76 -8.52
N THR A 57 7.65 5.37 -7.42
CA THR A 57 6.77 5.92 -6.38
C THR A 57 5.88 7.06 -6.88
N LEU A 58 6.27 7.79 -7.94
CA LEU A 58 5.42 8.82 -8.55
C LEU A 58 4.18 8.20 -9.21
N PHE A 59 4.34 7.10 -9.94
CA PHE A 59 3.20 6.40 -10.53
C PHE A 59 2.30 5.77 -9.47
N LYS A 60 2.89 5.16 -8.43
CA LYS A 60 2.16 4.68 -7.25
C LYS A 60 1.27 5.78 -6.64
N ARG A 61 1.81 6.98 -6.46
CA ARG A 61 1.07 8.12 -5.92
C ARG A 61 -0.13 8.47 -6.81
N LYS A 62 0.08 8.57 -8.12
CA LYS A 62 -0.99 8.89 -9.08
C LYS A 62 -2.10 7.85 -9.07
N LEU A 63 -1.76 6.56 -9.00
CA LEU A 63 -2.76 5.48 -8.88
C LEU A 63 -3.59 5.61 -7.60
N LEU A 64 -2.94 5.88 -6.46
CA LEU A 64 -3.62 6.08 -5.20
C LEU A 64 -4.55 7.31 -5.23
N GLU A 65 -4.08 8.43 -5.77
CA GLU A 65 -4.90 9.64 -5.94
C GLU A 65 -6.09 9.39 -6.89
N PHE A 66 -5.88 8.65 -7.97
CA PHE A 66 -6.92 8.25 -8.91
C PHE A 66 -7.99 7.37 -8.26
N GLU A 67 -7.59 6.46 -7.37
CA GLU A 67 -8.51 5.63 -6.58
C GLU A 67 -9.20 6.41 -5.44
N GLY A 68 -8.91 7.70 -5.25
CA GLY A 68 -9.52 8.53 -4.22
C GLY A 68 -8.82 8.50 -2.85
N VAL A 69 -7.62 7.94 -2.76
CA VAL A 69 -6.82 7.97 -1.53
C VAL A 69 -6.35 9.39 -1.25
N LYS A 70 -6.70 9.92 -0.07
CA LYS A 70 -6.32 11.28 0.32
C LYS A 70 -4.89 11.32 0.83
N ILE A 71 -4.13 12.29 0.32
CA ILE A 71 -2.72 12.50 0.62
C ILE A 71 -2.55 13.92 1.15
N SER A 72 -1.92 14.04 2.31
CA SER A 72 -1.61 15.31 2.95
C SER A 72 -0.57 16.13 2.16
N LYS A 73 -0.47 17.42 2.49
CA LYS A 73 0.52 18.35 1.90
C LYS A 73 1.98 17.87 2.05
N ASN A 74 2.29 17.07 3.07
CA ASN A 74 3.63 16.52 3.28
C ASN A 74 3.87 15.18 2.56
N GLY A 75 2.94 14.73 1.71
CA GLY A 75 3.09 13.52 0.91
C GLY A 75 2.84 12.22 1.67
N LYS A 76 2.13 12.26 2.81
CA LYS A 76 1.67 11.06 3.52
C LYS A 76 0.20 10.79 3.27
N VAL A 77 -0.16 9.51 3.17
CA VAL A 77 -1.56 9.08 3.16
C VAL A 77 -2.23 9.45 4.48
N LEU A 78 -3.45 9.99 4.40
CA LEU A 78 -4.24 10.32 5.57
C LEU A 78 -4.72 9.06 6.29
N PHE A 79 -4.77 9.11 7.62
CA PHE A 79 -5.12 7.96 8.45
C PHE A 79 -6.51 7.38 8.13
N GLU A 80 -7.46 8.22 7.71
CA GLU A 80 -8.80 7.80 7.28
C GLU A 80 -8.82 6.84 6.07
N CYS A 81 -7.76 6.82 5.26
CA CYS A 81 -7.61 5.91 4.14
C CYS A 81 -6.80 4.65 4.51
N ILE A 82 -6.29 4.54 5.74
CA ILE A 82 -5.44 3.41 6.16
C ILE A 82 -6.31 2.41 6.94
N SER A 83 -6.32 1.16 6.47
CA SER A 83 -7.06 0.04 7.06
C SER A 83 -6.10 -1.05 7.55
N GLU A 84 -6.47 -1.71 8.65
CA GLU A 84 -5.83 -2.97 9.01
C GLU A 84 -6.39 -4.09 8.12
N ILE A 85 -5.53 -5.00 7.66
CA ILE A 85 -5.94 -6.14 6.83
C ILE A 85 -7.01 -6.99 7.52
N MET A 86 -6.94 -7.13 8.84
CA MET A 86 -7.93 -7.89 9.60
C MET A 86 -9.34 -7.31 9.51
N ASP A 87 -9.48 -5.99 9.34
CA ASP A 87 -10.78 -5.33 9.22
C ASP A 87 -11.39 -5.56 7.83
N LEU A 88 -10.59 -5.98 6.85
CA LEU A 88 -11.00 -6.22 5.46
C LEU A 88 -11.38 -7.68 5.15
N ILE A 89 -11.11 -8.61 6.06
CA ILE A 89 -11.32 -10.07 5.87
C ILE A 89 -12.51 -10.58 6.70
N ARG A 90 -13.13 -9.72 7.51
CA ARG A 90 -14.39 -10.02 8.22
C ARG A 90 -15.58 -9.80 7.30
#